data_AF-E7C3G2-F1
#
_entry.id   AF-E7C3G2-F1
#
_cell.length_a   1.000
_cell.length_b   1.000
_cell.length_c   1.000
_cell.angle_alpha   90.00
_cell.angle_beta   90.00
_cell.angle_gamma   90.00
#
_symmetry.space_group_name_H-M   'P 1'
#
loop_
_entity.id
_entity.type
_entity.pdbx_description
1 polymer ?
#
loop_
_entity_poly.entity_id
_entity_poly.type
_entity_poly.pdbx_seq_one_letter_code
_entity_poly.pdbx_strand_id
1 'polypeptide(L)'
;MQPFSVPHDAYDPVGFYFEWGGEDLFNPLESLAWVTDLGYAPELVKEKIAQASILVIEANHCPRMLERDAKRPWSLKQRILGRHGHLSNGATLELLKSIEKPRWKKIFLMHLSKDCNDVDLVRDSFAELSPDTYVVDPSTAEAIPT
;
A
#
# COMPACT_ATOMS: atom_id res chain seq x y z
N MET A 1 7.93 -11.12 -16.23
CA MET A 1 7.25 -9.81 -16.08
C MET A 1 5.88 -9.93 -16.70
N GLN A 2 4.82 -10.04 -15.89
CA GLN A 2 3.45 -10.00 -16.39
C GLN A 2 2.84 -8.67 -15.93
N PRO A 3 2.76 -7.63 -16.80
CA PRO A 3 1.86 -6.52 -16.52
C PRO A 3 0.43 -7.08 -16.51
N PHE A 4 -0.32 -6.87 -15.43
CA PHE A 4 -1.75 -7.17 -15.42
C PHE A 4 -2.51 -5.86 -15.57
N SER A 5 -3.43 -5.83 -16.52
CA SER A 5 -4.27 -4.65 -16.75
C SER A 5 -5.39 -4.61 -15.71
N VAL A 6 -5.46 -3.51 -14.98
CA VAL A 6 -6.66 -3.09 -14.24
C VAL A 6 -7.69 -2.60 -15.28
N PRO A 7 -9.00 -2.91 -15.15
CA PRO A 7 -9.99 -2.58 -16.16
C PRO A 7 -10.02 -1.07 -16.46
N HIS A 8 -9.83 -0.74 -17.73
CA HIS A 8 -9.46 0.58 -18.22
C HIS A 8 -10.72 1.41 -18.55
N ASP A 9 -10.96 2.48 -17.80
CA ASP A 9 -11.53 3.74 -18.33
C ASP A 9 -11.18 4.91 -17.37
N ALA A 10 -10.05 5.58 -17.67
CA ALA A 10 -9.42 6.75 -17.04
C ALA A 10 -8.24 6.51 -16.05
N TYR A 11 -7.05 7.06 -16.38
CA TYR A 11 -6.05 7.59 -15.44
C TYR A 11 -5.73 6.74 -14.15
N ASP A 12 -5.65 5.42 -14.28
CA ASP A 12 -5.60 4.46 -13.16
C ASP A 12 -4.20 4.25 -12.53
N PRO A 13 -4.12 3.93 -11.22
CA PRO A 13 -2.90 3.58 -10.49
C PRO A 13 -2.15 2.39 -11.09
N VAL A 14 -0.83 2.48 -11.12
CA VAL A 14 0.04 1.44 -11.68
C VAL A 14 0.41 0.43 -10.59
N GLY A 15 -0.35 -0.66 -10.53
CA GLY A 15 0.03 -1.86 -9.78
C GLY A 15 0.96 -2.75 -10.60
N PHE A 16 2.11 -3.14 -10.05
CA PHE A 16 3.01 -4.11 -10.67
C PHE A 16 3.02 -5.41 -9.88
N TYR A 17 3.10 -6.53 -10.60
CA TYR A 17 3.28 -7.85 -10.00
C TYR A 17 4.45 -8.56 -10.68
N PHE A 18 5.41 -8.96 -9.88
CA PHE A 18 6.62 -9.64 -10.31
C PHE A 18 6.62 -11.04 -9.72
N GLU A 19 7.01 -12.02 -10.53
CA GLU A 19 7.21 -13.39 -10.09
C GLU A 19 8.58 -13.83 -10.58
N TRP A 20 9.30 -14.53 -9.72
CA TRP A 20 10.60 -15.13 -10.01
C TRP A 20 10.77 -16.42 -9.22
N GLY A 21 11.79 -17.20 -9.59
CA GLY A 21 11.97 -18.54 -9.06
C GLY A 21 11.25 -19.60 -9.87
N GLY A 22 11.16 -20.81 -9.33
CA GLY A 22 10.55 -21.99 -9.93
C GLY A 22 9.89 -22.89 -8.88
N GLU A 23 9.47 -24.07 -9.31
CA GLU A 23 8.77 -25.03 -8.43
C GLU A 23 9.73 -26.00 -7.71
N ASP A 24 11.03 -25.88 -7.95
CA ASP A 24 12.04 -26.74 -7.32
C ASP A 24 12.45 -26.22 -5.93
N LEU A 25 12.90 -27.15 -5.07
CA LEU A 25 13.25 -26.87 -3.68
C LEU A 25 14.44 -25.90 -3.51
N PHE A 26 15.25 -25.72 -4.55
CA PHE A 26 16.46 -24.89 -4.50
C PHE A 26 16.23 -23.48 -5.05
N ASN A 27 15.11 -23.27 -5.75
CA ASN A 27 14.72 -21.99 -6.32
C ASN A 27 13.20 -21.78 -6.14
N PRO A 28 12.72 -21.56 -4.91
CA PRO A 28 11.29 -21.46 -4.65
C PRO A 28 10.65 -20.26 -5.37
N LEU A 29 9.39 -20.41 -5.75
CA LEU A 29 8.60 -19.34 -6.33
C LEU A 29 8.40 -18.20 -5.32
N GLU A 30 8.78 -17.00 -5.72
CA GLU A 30 8.62 -15.76 -4.96
C GLU A 30 7.90 -14.71 -5.82
N SER A 31 7.26 -13.76 -5.14
CA SER A 31 6.47 -12.74 -5.82
C SER A 31 6.45 -11.41 -5.08
N LEU A 32 6.33 -10.32 -5.85
CA LEU A 32 6.25 -8.95 -5.34
C LEU A 32 5.04 -8.27 -5.96
N ALA A 33 4.13 -7.80 -5.13
CA ALA A 33 3.11 -6.83 -5.53
C ALA A 33 3.54 -5.43 -5.10
N TRP A 34 3.56 -4.49 -6.04
CA TRP A 34 3.83 -3.07 -5.80
C TRP A 34 2.60 -2.27 -6.22
N VAL A 35 1.90 -1.68 -5.25
CA VAL A 35 0.63 -0.97 -5.47
C VAL A 35 0.63 0.38 -4.74
N THR A 36 0.74 1.47 -5.50
CA THR A 36 0.69 2.85 -4.99
C THR A 36 -0.23 3.72 -5.85
N ASP A 37 -0.54 4.92 -5.36
CA ASP A 37 -1.44 5.92 -5.97
C ASP A 37 -2.90 5.43 -6.16
N LEU A 38 -3.31 4.53 -5.30
CA LEU A 38 -4.58 3.85 -5.21
C LEU A 38 -5.54 4.65 -4.32
N GLY A 39 -6.61 5.23 -4.86
CA GLY A 39 -7.69 5.83 -4.05
C GLY A 39 -8.75 4.83 -3.60
N TYR A 40 -8.74 3.64 -4.19
CA TYR A 40 -9.65 2.53 -3.91
C TYR A 40 -9.03 1.24 -4.44
N ALA A 41 -9.18 0.11 -3.74
CA ALA A 41 -8.66 -1.20 -4.17
C ALA A 41 -9.75 -2.07 -4.84
N PRO A 42 -9.73 -2.24 -6.18
CA PRO A 42 -10.59 -3.20 -6.87
C PRO A 42 -10.29 -4.65 -6.45
N GLU A 43 -11.23 -5.55 -6.75
CA GLU A 43 -11.08 -6.96 -6.40
C GLU A 43 -9.83 -7.60 -7.02
N LEU A 44 -9.50 -7.24 -8.26
CA LEU A 44 -8.27 -7.69 -8.92
C LEU A 44 -7.01 -7.28 -8.14
N VAL A 45 -7.00 -6.09 -7.52
CA VAL A 45 -5.87 -5.65 -6.68
C VAL A 45 -5.80 -6.53 -5.44
N LYS A 46 -6.93 -6.80 -4.77
CA LYS A 46 -6.99 -7.69 -3.61
C LYS A 46 -6.45 -9.08 -3.93
N GLU A 47 -6.87 -9.66 -5.05
CA GLU A 47 -6.42 -10.97 -5.51
C GLU A 47 -4.90 -11.00 -5.72
N LYS A 48 -4.35 -9.97 -6.39
CA LYS A 48 -2.91 -9.88 -6.67
C LYS A 48 -2.08 -9.66 -5.42
N ILE A 49 -2.48 -8.75 -4.53
CA ILE A 49 -1.74 -8.55 -3.28
C ILE A 49 -1.81 -9.80 -2.41
N ALA A 50 -2.96 -10.50 -2.32
CA ALA A 50 -3.09 -11.71 -1.51
C ALA A 50 -2.12 -12.84 -1.94
N GLN A 51 -1.81 -12.93 -3.24
CA GLN A 51 -0.91 -13.94 -3.80
C GLN A 51 0.58 -13.60 -3.64
N ALA A 52 0.91 -12.33 -3.36
CA ALA A 52 2.29 -11.86 -3.27
C ALA A 52 3.00 -12.36 -2.01
N SER A 53 4.28 -12.73 -2.11
CA SER A 53 5.11 -12.99 -0.93
C SER A 53 5.70 -11.71 -0.34
N ILE A 54 5.96 -10.69 -1.17
CA ILE A 54 6.34 -9.35 -0.74
C ILE A 54 5.26 -8.39 -1.21
N LEU A 55 4.72 -7.60 -0.28
CA LEU A 55 3.77 -6.54 -0.58
C LEU A 55 4.41 -5.18 -0.34
N VAL A 56 4.31 -4.31 -1.32
CA VAL A 56 4.62 -2.89 -1.22
C VAL A 56 3.32 -2.14 -1.51
N ILE A 57 2.77 -1.46 -0.50
CA ILE A 57 1.47 -0.80 -0.59
C ILE A 57 1.49 0.58 0.04
N GLU A 58 0.71 1.51 -0.49
CA GLU A 58 0.65 2.84 0.11
C GLU A 58 -0.09 2.89 1.45
N ALA A 59 0.36 3.78 2.32
CA ALA A 59 -0.39 4.28 3.48
C ALA A 59 -0.21 5.79 3.50
N ASN A 60 -0.96 6.49 2.64
CA ASN A 60 -0.56 7.84 2.21
C ASN A 60 -0.78 8.89 3.29
N HIS A 61 -1.94 8.89 3.94
CA HIS A 61 -2.29 9.98 4.85
C HIS A 61 -3.09 9.52 6.06
N CYS A 62 -2.96 10.29 7.14
CA CYS A 62 -3.90 10.28 8.26
C CYS A 62 -5.08 11.23 7.94
N PRO A 63 -6.33 10.74 7.88
CA PRO A 63 -7.49 11.57 7.52
C PRO A 63 -7.63 12.83 8.37
N ARG A 64 -7.38 12.72 9.69
CA ARG A 64 -7.45 13.86 10.63
C ARG A 64 -6.38 14.91 10.38
N MET A 65 -5.17 14.50 10.00
CA MET A 65 -4.09 15.44 9.67
C MET A 65 -4.37 16.14 8.34
N LEU A 66 -4.83 15.40 7.33
CA LEU A 66 -5.22 15.95 6.04
C LEU A 66 -6.36 16.97 6.16
N GLU A 67 -7.37 16.66 6.97
CA GLU A 67 -8.50 17.56 7.25
C GLU A 67 -8.02 18.88 7.86
N ARG A 68 -7.11 18.82 8.83
CA ARG A 68 -6.59 19.99 9.56
C ARG A 68 -5.49 20.77 8.82
N ASP A 69 -4.94 20.23 7.73
CA ASP A 69 -3.86 20.88 7.01
C ASP A 69 -4.29 22.23 6.42
N ALA A 70 -3.70 23.33 6.89
CA ALA A 70 -4.03 24.68 6.41
C ALA A 70 -3.38 25.01 5.06
N LYS A 71 -2.38 24.25 4.62
CA LYS A 71 -1.62 24.53 3.39
C LYS A 71 -2.37 24.09 2.13
N ARG A 72 -3.01 22.91 2.16
CA ARG A 72 -3.72 22.37 0.99
C ARG A 72 -5.12 22.99 0.85
N PRO A 73 -5.48 23.50 -0.34
CA PRO A 73 -6.83 23.97 -0.59
C PRO A 73 -7.83 22.79 -0.54
N TRP A 74 -9.09 23.10 -0.23
CA TRP A 74 -10.15 22.10 -0.10
C TRP A 74 -10.27 21.19 -1.33
N SER A 75 -10.17 21.75 -2.53
CA SER A 75 -10.23 20.99 -3.78
C SER A 75 -9.13 19.92 -3.90
N LEU A 76 -7.93 20.17 -3.37
CA LEU A 76 -6.85 19.20 -3.35
C LEU A 76 -7.10 18.11 -2.30
N LYS A 77 -7.60 18.47 -1.12
CA LYS A 77 -8.00 17.48 -0.09
C LYS A 77 -9.07 16.54 -0.61
N GLN A 78 -10.07 17.06 -1.33
CA GLN A 78 -11.11 16.25 -1.96
C GLN A 78 -10.56 15.28 -3.01
N ARG A 79 -9.54 15.69 -3.79
CA ARG A 79 -8.89 14.80 -4.75
C ARG A 79 -8.15 13.66 -4.03
N ILE A 80 -7.39 13.98 -2.97
CA ILE A 80 -6.66 12.98 -2.18
C ILE A 80 -7.61 11.96 -1.54
N LEU A 81 -8.75 12.41 -1.02
CA LEU A 81 -9.77 11.57 -0.39
C LEU A 81 -10.65 10.79 -1.39
N GLY A 82 -10.58 11.14 -2.69
CA GLY A 82 -11.42 10.57 -3.72
C GLY A 82 -10.99 9.16 -4.15
N ARG A 83 -11.83 8.48 -4.92
CA ARG A 83 -11.54 7.14 -5.48
C ARG A 83 -10.31 7.08 -6.38
N HIS A 84 -9.92 8.21 -6.96
CA HIS A 84 -8.70 8.38 -7.78
C HIS A 84 -7.59 9.12 -7.02
N GLY A 85 -7.73 9.20 -5.69
CA GLY A 85 -6.74 9.80 -4.79
C GLY A 85 -5.81 8.75 -4.23
N HIS A 86 -5.72 8.70 -2.91
CA HIS A 86 -4.78 7.84 -2.19
C HIS A 86 -5.45 7.13 -1.02
N LEU A 87 -5.01 5.91 -0.71
CA LEU A 87 -5.48 5.19 0.46
C LEU A 87 -4.96 5.88 1.72
N SER A 88 -5.87 6.15 2.64
CA SER A 88 -5.49 6.54 4.00
C SER A 88 -4.89 5.34 4.74
N ASN A 89 -4.14 5.60 5.82
CA ASN A 89 -3.59 4.54 6.67
C ASN A 89 -4.67 3.53 7.10
N GLY A 90 -5.84 4.04 7.53
CA GLY A 90 -6.96 3.20 7.94
C GLY A 90 -7.55 2.40 6.78
N ALA A 91 -7.71 3.02 5.60
CA ALA A 91 -8.24 2.31 4.44
C ALA A 91 -7.31 1.18 3.96
N THR A 92 -6.00 1.41 3.99
CA THR A 92 -4.99 0.37 3.73
C THR A 92 -5.08 -0.73 4.78
N LEU A 93 -5.14 -0.40 6.07
CA LEU A 93 -5.24 -1.42 7.13
C LEU A 93 -6.49 -2.30 6.98
N GLU A 94 -7.66 -1.69 6.74
CA GLU A 94 -8.92 -2.40 6.53
C GLU A 94 -8.86 -3.31 5.29
N LEU A 95 -8.25 -2.82 4.20
CA LEU A 95 -8.00 -3.62 3.00
C LEU A 95 -7.16 -4.86 3.34
N LEU A 96 -6.05 -4.69 4.05
CA LEU A 96 -5.16 -5.81 4.38
C LEU A 96 -5.82 -6.80 5.35
N LYS A 97 -6.57 -6.32 6.34
CA LYS A 97 -7.35 -7.15 7.27
C LYS A 97 -8.47 -7.93 6.60
N SER A 98 -9.01 -7.44 5.48
CA SER A 98 -10.07 -8.14 4.73
C SER A 98 -9.57 -9.40 3.99
N ILE A 99 -8.26 -9.61 3.91
CA ILE A 99 -7.66 -10.75 3.21
C ILE A 99 -7.38 -11.86 4.23
N GLU A 100 -8.17 -12.95 4.18
CA GLU A 100 -8.12 -14.01 5.19
C GLU A 100 -6.87 -14.91 5.13
N LYS A 101 -6.22 -15.02 3.96
CA LYS A 101 -5.10 -15.95 3.72
C LYS A 101 -4.03 -15.36 2.80
N PRO A 102 -3.39 -14.24 3.18
CA PRO A 102 -2.33 -13.67 2.38
C PRO A 102 -1.08 -14.56 2.40
N ARG A 103 -0.28 -14.49 1.33
CA ARG A 103 1.04 -15.14 1.26
C ARG A 103 2.18 -14.22 1.74
N TRP A 104 1.85 -13.06 2.29
CA TRP A 104 2.82 -12.04 2.70
C TRP A 104 3.83 -12.59 3.71
N LYS A 105 5.09 -12.58 3.30
CA LYS A 105 6.26 -12.73 4.16
C LYS A 105 6.79 -11.38 4.61
N LYS A 106 6.62 -10.33 3.80
CA LYS A 106 7.02 -8.96 4.11
C LYS A 106 6.02 -7.97 3.57
N ILE A 107 5.75 -6.92 4.33
CA ILE A 107 4.87 -5.81 3.95
C ILE A 107 5.62 -4.50 4.12
N PHE A 108 5.64 -3.67 3.08
CA PHE A 108 6.23 -2.34 3.09
C PHE A 108 5.13 -1.31 2.88
N LEU A 109 4.85 -0.52 3.92
CA LEU A 109 3.95 0.62 3.91
C LEU A 109 4.71 1.82 3.38
N MET A 110 4.40 2.26 2.17
CA MET A 110 5.15 3.29 1.47
C MET A 110 4.28 4.47 1.03
N HIS A 111 4.90 5.42 0.33
CA HIS A 111 4.20 6.56 -0.26
C HIS A 111 3.47 7.44 0.80
N LEU A 112 4.04 7.52 2.00
CA LEU A 112 3.55 8.36 3.09
C LEU A 112 3.67 9.84 2.71
N SER A 113 2.62 10.60 2.98
CA SER A 113 2.61 12.06 2.87
C SER A 113 3.49 12.68 3.95
N LYS A 114 4.47 13.49 3.55
CA LYS A 114 5.37 14.19 4.48
C LYS A 114 4.67 15.17 5.42
N ASP A 115 3.57 15.79 4.97
CA ASP A 115 2.86 16.80 5.77
C ASP A 115 1.59 16.27 6.43
N CYS A 116 0.97 15.23 5.87
CA CYS A 116 -0.34 14.73 6.31
C CYS A 116 -0.28 13.30 6.82
N ASN A 117 0.89 12.86 7.25
CA ASN A 117 1.08 11.57 7.89
C ASN A 117 2.16 11.65 8.97
N ASP A 118 2.25 10.61 9.76
CA ASP A 118 3.22 10.45 10.84
C ASP A 118 3.68 9.00 10.87
N VAL A 119 4.99 8.79 10.86
CA VAL A 119 5.59 7.45 10.75
C VAL A 119 5.22 6.59 11.95
N ASP A 120 5.28 7.14 13.17
CA ASP A 120 4.95 6.39 14.39
C ASP A 120 3.46 6.04 14.44
N LEU A 121 2.58 6.95 14.00
CA LEU A 121 1.14 6.63 13.87
C LEU A 121 0.88 5.47 12.91
N VAL A 122 1.61 5.40 11.78
CA VAL A 122 1.51 4.26 10.86
C VAL A 122 2.06 3.00 11.52
N ARG A 123 3.21 3.07 12.21
CA ARG A 123 3.77 1.92 12.91
C ARG A 123 2.80 1.34 13.92
N ASP A 124 2.27 2.17 14.79
CA ASP A 124 1.30 1.77 15.81
C ASP A 124 0.02 1.17 15.20
N SER A 125 -0.48 1.75 14.09
CA SER A 125 -1.71 1.27 13.45
C SER A 125 -1.57 -0.11 12.81
N PHE A 126 -0.36 -0.49 12.41
CA PHE A 126 -0.07 -1.73 11.67
C PHE A 126 0.70 -2.78 12.50
N ALA A 127 1.07 -2.48 13.74
CA ALA A 127 1.87 -3.35 14.61
C ALA A 127 1.29 -4.76 14.81
N GLU A 128 -0.03 -4.91 14.78
CA GLU A 128 -0.71 -6.21 14.94
C GLU A 128 -0.92 -6.97 13.62
N LEU A 129 -0.55 -6.41 12.47
CA LEU A 129 -0.83 -7.03 11.17
C LEU A 129 0.09 -8.24 10.90
N SER A 130 1.41 -8.03 11.05
CA SER A 130 2.44 -9.05 10.86
C SER A 130 3.77 -8.54 11.43
N PRO A 131 4.60 -9.39 12.07
CA PRO A 131 5.91 -9.00 12.59
C PRO A 131 6.89 -8.52 11.50
N ASP A 132 6.68 -8.90 10.24
CA ASP A 132 7.49 -8.50 9.09
C ASP A 132 6.84 -7.34 8.30
N THR A 133 6.27 -6.37 9.02
CA THR A 133 5.72 -5.14 8.45
C THR A 133 6.68 -3.99 8.69
N TYR A 134 6.93 -3.18 7.66
CA TYR A 134 7.86 -2.07 7.67
C TYR A 134 7.19 -0.80 7.14
N VAL A 135 7.39 0.32 7.82
CA VAL A 135 7.04 1.66 7.33
C VAL A 135 8.26 2.26 6.65
N VAL A 136 8.10 2.71 5.41
CA VAL A 136 9.17 3.40 4.68
C VAL A 136 9.06 4.89 4.98
N ASP A 137 10.06 5.42 5.69
CA ASP A 137 10.10 6.84 6.05
C ASP A 137 10.14 7.70 4.78
N PRO A 138 9.22 8.67 4.61
CA PRO A 138 9.13 9.43 3.37
C PRO A 138 10.29 10.43 3.18
N SER A 139 11.05 10.72 4.22
CA SER A 139 12.18 11.66 4.24
C SER A 139 13.53 10.96 4.05
N THR A 140 13.74 9.81 4.68
CA THR A 140 15.02 9.07 4.64
C THR A 140 15.01 7.86 3.72
N ALA A 141 13.83 7.38 3.31
CA ALA A 141 13.62 6.12 2.59
C ALA A 141 14.07 4.87 3.37
N GLU A 142 14.32 5.00 4.68
CA GLU A 142 14.62 3.86 5.54
C GLU A 142 13.37 3.04 5.82
N ALA A 143 13.50 1.71 5.85
CA ALA A 143 12.44 0.80 6.23
C ALA A 143 12.50 0.53 7.74
N ILE A 144 11.50 1.02 8.47
CA ILE A 144 11.41 0.96 9.92
C ILE A 144 10.37 -0.12 10.29
N PRO A 145 10.69 -1.13 11.11
CA PRO A 145 9.71 -2.13 11.51
C PRO A 145 8.56 -1.48 12.30
N THR A 146 7.33 -1.96 12.11
CA THR A 146 6.17 -1.52 12.90
C THR A 146 6.36 -1.90 14.36
#